data_AF-A0A933I5V8-F1
#
_entry.id   AF-A0A933I5V8-F1
#
_cell.length_a   1.000
_cell.length_b   1.000
_cell.length_c   1.000
_cell.angle_alpha   90.00
_cell.angle_beta   90.00
_cell.angle_gamma   90.00
#
_symmetry.space_group_name_H-M   'P 1'
#
loop_
_entity.id
_entity.type
_entity.pdbx_description
1 polymer ?
#
loop_
_entity_poly.entity_id
_entity_poly.type
_entity_poly.pdbx_seq_one_letter_code
_entity_poly.pdbx_strand_id
1 'polypeptide(L)' 'MAKKIFYTDNAPTPKGPYSQAVIHNGLLYISGQGPVDPETGTILRGTIEEETEITLNNIKTIIEEAGASLKDVIKKKQKT' A
#
# COMPACT_ATOMS: atom_id res chain seq x y z
N MET A 1 6.83 -21.09 -6.54
CA MET A 1 6.03 -20.32 -7.51
C MET A 1 6.79 -19.05 -7.89
N ALA A 2 6.59 -18.49 -9.09
CA ALA A 2 7.24 -17.24 -9.48
C ALA A 2 6.69 -16.04 -8.68
N LYS A 3 7.50 -15.00 -8.45
CA LYS A 3 6.99 -13.73 -7.89
C LYS A 3 6.06 -13.06 -8.90
N LYS A 4 4.90 -12.57 -8.45
CA LYS A 4 3.98 -11.77 -9.25
C LYS A 4 4.01 -10.33 -8.76
N ILE A 5 4.26 -9.39 -9.65
CA ILE A 5 4.16 -7.98 -9.33
C ILE A 5 2.68 -7.59 -9.36
N PHE A 6 2.23 -6.84 -8.35
CA PHE A 6 0.87 -6.36 -8.25
C PHE A 6 0.84 -4.82 -8.30
N TYR A 7 -0.09 -4.29 -9.09
CA TYR A 7 -0.35 -2.87 -9.27
C TYR A 7 -1.86 -2.63 -9.32
N THR A 8 -2.29 -1.52 -8.75
CA THR A 8 -3.62 -0.93 -8.89
C THR A 8 -3.49 0.57 -9.11
N ASP A 9 -4.35 1.12 -9.97
CA ASP A 9 -4.43 2.56 -10.23
C ASP A 9 -5.15 3.32 -9.10
N ASN A 10 -5.80 2.59 -8.18
CA ASN A 10 -6.54 3.17 -7.04
C ASN A 10 -5.65 3.46 -5.83
N ALA A 11 -4.32 3.26 -5.94
CA ALA A 11 -3.37 3.52 -4.88
C ALA A 11 -2.09 4.18 -5.44
N PRO A 12 -1.26 4.83 -4.61
CA PRO A 12 -0.10 5.57 -5.09
C PRO A 12 0.84 4.72 -5.95
N THR A 13 1.12 5.20 -7.16
CA THR A 13 2.05 4.56 -8.08
C THR A 13 3.50 4.76 -7.62
N PRO A 14 4.31 3.69 -7.58
CA PRO A 14 5.74 3.79 -7.26
C PRO A 14 6.50 4.75 -8.20
N LYS A 15 7.22 5.72 -7.61
CA LYS A 15 8.08 6.66 -8.34
C LYS A 15 9.57 6.27 -8.32
N GLY A 16 9.89 5.00 -8.06
CA GLY A 16 11.27 4.50 -7.94
C GLY A 16 11.41 3.02 -8.31
N PRO A 17 12.60 2.40 -8.16
CA PRO A 17 12.86 1.02 -8.54
C PRO A 17 12.29 0.01 -7.52
N TYR A 18 10.98 0.09 -7.27
CA TYR A 18 10.24 -0.80 -6.38
C TYR A 18 8.83 -1.06 -6.93
N SER A 19 8.23 -2.16 -6.51
CA SER A 19 6.85 -2.52 -6.86
C SER A 19 5.87 -2.04 -5.80
N GLN A 20 4.64 -1.72 -6.18
CA GLN A 20 3.60 -1.29 -5.24
C GLN A 20 3.29 -2.41 -4.25
N ALA A 21 3.09 -3.62 -4.77
CA ALA A 21 3.11 -4.84 -4.00
C ALA A 21 3.67 -6.02 -4.82
N VAL A 22 4.03 -7.09 -4.11
CA VAL A 22 4.49 -8.35 -4.69
C VAL A 22 3.75 -9.50 -4.04
N ILE A 23 3.21 -10.41 -4.84
CA ILE A 23 2.60 -11.65 -4.39
C ILE A 23 3.60 -12.79 -4.61
N HIS A 24 3.90 -13.52 -3.54
CA HIS A 24 4.78 -14.69 -3.61
C HIS A 24 4.33 -15.75 -2.61
N ASN A 25 4.13 -16.99 -3.09
CA ASN A 25 3.68 -18.14 -2.29
C ASN A 25 2.45 -17.84 -1.40
N GLY A 26 1.46 -17.14 -1.96
CA GLY A 26 0.22 -16.81 -1.24
C GLY A 26 0.33 -15.64 -0.25
N LEU A 27 1.51 -15.02 -0.13
CA LEU A 27 1.70 -13.83 0.70
C LEU A 27 1.74 -12.57 -0.17
N LEU A 28 1.03 -11.53 0.26
CA LEU A 28 1.06 -10.19 -0.31
C LEU A 28 2.02 -9.31 0.50
N TYR A 29 3.10 -8.89 -0.14
CA TYR A 29 4.06 -7.94 0.41
C TYR A 29 3.79 -6.56 -0.15
N ILE A 30 3.42 -5.62 0.70
CA ILE A 30 3.07 -4.25 0.31
C ILE A 30 4.25 -3.34 0.64
N SER A 31 4.65 -2.50 -0.31
CA SER A 31 5.67 -1.48 -0.07
C SER A 31 5.17 -0.43 0.93
N GLY A 32 6.09 0.28 1.58
CA GLY A 32 5.71 1.35 2.49
C GLY A 32 4.86 2.40 1.78
N GLN A 33 3.65 2.63 2.30
CA GLN A 33 2.76 3.67 1.81
C GLN A 33 2.96 4.96 2.62
N GLY A 34 2.64 6.09 2.00
CA GLY A 34 2.61 7.39 2.66
C GLY A 34 1.31 8.15 2.34
N PRO A 35 1.19 9.40 2.79
CA PRO A 35 0.01 10.23 2.57
C PRO A 35 0.01 10.81 1.16
N VAL A 36 -0.02 9.94 0.16
CA VAL A 36 -0.06 10.32 -1.26
C VAL A 36 -1.47 10.11 -1.75
N ASP A 37 -2.02 11.13 -2.39
CA ASP A 37 -3.28 11.04 -3.11
C ASP A 37 -3.09 10.17 -4.36
N PRO A 38 -3.86 9.07 -4.55
CA PRO A 38 -3.72 8.19 -5.69
C PRO A 38 -4.15 8.82 -7.01
N GLU A 39 -5.09 9.78 -7.01
CA GLU A 39 -5.57 10.45 -8.22
C GLU A 39 -4.56 11.50 -8.70
N THR A 40 -4.05 12.31 -7.77
CA THR A 40 -3.16 13.44 -8.11
C THR A 40 -1.68 13.06 -8.05
N GLY A 41 -1.33 11.97 -7.36
CA GLY A 41 0.05 11.57 -7.09
C GLY A 41 0.83 12.57 -6.24
N THR A 42 0.13 13.50 -5.56
CA THR A 42 0.72 14.53 -4.70
C THR A 42 0.74 14.08 -3.25
N ILE A 43 1.72 14.57 -2.49
CA ILE A 43 1.78 14.34 -1.05
C ILE A 43 0.79 15.29 -0.39
N LEU A 44 -0.21 14.73 0.27
CA LEU A 44 -1.13 15.47 1.13
C LEU A 44 -0.40 15.79 2.43
N ARG A 45 -0.44 17.06 2.83
CA ARG A 45 0.17 17.57 4.05
C ARG A 45 -0.93 18.09 4.97
N GLY A 46 -0.98 17.58 6.18
CA GLY A 46 -2.02 17.92 7.14
C GLY A 46 -1.58 17.64 8.57
N THR A 47 -2.54 17.32 9.42
CA THR A 47 -2.30 16.74 10.73
C THR A 47 -1.75 15.33 10.61
N ILE A 48 -1.11 14.83 11.68
CA ILE A 48 -0.59 13.47 11.68
C ILE A 48 -1.73 12.45 11.55
N GLU A 49 -2.90 12.76 12.08
CA GLU A 49 -4.11 11.97 11.97
C GLU A 49 -4.57 11.84 10.51
N GLU A 50 -4.69 12.95 9.79
CA GLU A 50 -5.06 12.98 8.36
C GLU A 50 -4.05 12.22 7.51
N GLU A 51 -2.75 12.47 7.70
CA GLU A 51 -1.69 11.78 6.96
C GLU A 51 -1.69 10.27 7.25
N THR A 52 -1.97 9.89 8.49
CA THR A 52 -2.09 8.48 8.89
C THR A 52 -3.30 7.82 8.25
N GLU A 53 -4.45 8.49 8.26
CA GLU A 53 -5.68 7.97 7.66
C GLU A 53 -5.52 7.71 6.16
N ILE A 54 -4.94 8.66 5.42
CA ILE A 54 -4.67 8.51 3.99
C ILE A 54 -3.69 7.35 3.76
N THR A 55 -2.62 7.28 4.55
CA THR A 55 -1.63 6.19 4.44
C THR A 55 -2.27 4.82 4.66
N LEU A 56 -3.14 4.69 5.67
CA LEU A 56 -3.85 3.44 5.96
C LEU A 56 -4.87 3.10 4.87
N ASN A 57 -5.56 4.09 4.32
CA ASN A 57 -6.49 3.93 3.20
C ASN A 57 -5.75 3.42 1.95
N ASN A 58 -4.58 3.97 1.63
CA ASN A 58 -3.75 3.49 0.53
C ASN A 58 -3.36 2.01 0.70
N ILE A 59 -2.98 1.60 1.92
CA ILE A 59 -2.67 0.19 2.23
C ILE A 59 -3.92 -0.68 2.06
N LYS A 60 -5.06 -0.23 2.61
CA LYS A 60 -6.34 -0.94 2.53
C LYS A 60 -6.73 -1.17 1.07
N THR A 61 -6.67 -0.14 0.22
CA THR A 61 -7.00 -0.24 -1.20
C THR A 61 -6.13 -1.29 -1.90
N ILE A 62 -4.82 -1.30 -1.66
CA ILE A 62 -3.91 -2.32 -2.25
C ILE A 62 -4.30 -3.74 -1.81
N ILE A 63 -4.68 -3.92 -0.53
CA ILE A 63 -5.10 -5.23 0.01
C ILE A 63 -6.39 -5.70 -0.67
N GLU A 64 -7.39 -4.83 -0.75
CA GLU A 64 -8.71 -5.13 -1.30
C GLU A 64 -8.62 -5.42 -2.82
N GLU A 65 -7.88 -4.60 -3.56
CA GLU A 65 -7.63 -4.79 -5.00
C GLU A 65 -6.83 -6.05 -5.30
N ALA A 66 -5.98 -6.49 -4.36
CA ALA A 66 -5.26 -7.77 -4.47
C ALA A 66 -6.13 -8.99 -4.13
N GLY A 67 -7.40 -8.79 -3.74
CA GLY A 67 -8.34 -9.86 -3.39
C GLY A 67 -8.22 -10.36 -1.95
N ALA A 68 -7.58 -9.60 -1.07
CA ALA A 68 -7.46 -9.89 0.36
C ALA A 68 -8.26 -8.86 1.19
N SER A 69 -8.23 -8.99 2.51
CA SER A 69 -8.88 -8.06 3.43
C SER A 69 -7.93 -7.61 4.55
N LEU A 70 -8.27 -6.54 5.26
CA LEU A 70 -7.51 -6.10 6.44
C LEU A 70 -7.41 -7.17 7.54
N LYS A 71 -8.32 -8.17 7.54
CA LYS A 71 -8.28 -9.30 8.48
C LYS A 71 -7.15 -10.27 8.18
N ASP A 72 -6.61 -10.26 6.96
CA ASP A 72 -5.52 -11.12 6.51
C ASP A 72 -4.13 -10.54 6.83
N VAL A 73 -4.08 -9.36 7.47
CA VAL A 73 -2.82 -8.70 7.84
C VAL A 73 -2.16 -9.42 9.02
N ILE A 74 -1.10 -10.16 8.73
CA ILE A 74 -0.33 -10.91 9.74
C ILE A 74 0.83 -10.12 10.37
N LYS A 75 1.29 -9.03 9.73
CA LYS A 75 2.44 -8.23 10.22
C LYS A 75 2.34 -6.79 9.75
N LYS A 76 2.56 -5.84 10.68
CA LYS A 76 2.82 -4.42 10.39
C LYS A 76 4.22 -4.01 10.84
N LYS A 77 4.83 -3.03 10.15
CA LYS A 77 6.10 -2.42 10.56
C LYS A 77 5.78 -1.35 11.60
N GLN A 78 6.11 -1.61 12.87
CA GLN A 78 6.06 -0.63 13.94
C GLN A 78 7.49 -0.21 14.26
N LYS A 79 7.77 1.09 14.28
CA LYS A 79 9.06 1.60 14.72
C LYS A 79 9.09 1.43 16.25
N THR A 80 9.99 0.58 16.75
CA THR A 80 10.34 0.48 18.17
C THR A 80 11.20 1.65 18.58
#